data_AF-A0A358L516-F1
#
_entry.id   AF-A0A358L516-F1
#
_cell.length_a   1.000
_cell.length_b   1.000
_cell.length_c   1.000
_cell.angle_alpha   90.00
_cell.angle_beta   90.00
_cell.angle_gamma   90.00
#
_symmetry.space_group_name_H-M   'P 1'
#
loop_
_entity.id
_entity.type
_entity.pdbx_description
1 polymer ?
#
loop_
_entity_poly.entity_id
_entity_poly.type
_entity_poly.pdbx_seq_one_letter_code
_entity_poly.pdbx_strand_id
1 'polypeptide(L)' 'MRFLKILASRGIAGISDCIIVATLALLFWFVAMSESQMKYLWAGLSCLGFVAAYLIYRVADRLHDGI' A
#
# COMPACT_ATOMS: atom_id res chain seq x y z
N MET A 1 -23.55 -8.35 12.23
CA MET A 1 -22.48 -7.33 12.36
C MET A 1 -21.05 -7.90 12.32
N ARG A 2 -20.75 -9.08 12.92
CA ARG A 2 -19.40 -9.71 12.85
C ARG A 2 -18.90 -10.04 11.43
N PHE A 3 -19.77 -10.58 10.56
CA PHE A 3 -19.39 -10.96 9.19
C PHE A 3 -19.01 -9.75 8.31
N LEU A 4 -19.72 -8.62 8.42
CA LEU A 4 -19.36 -7.39 7.69
C LEU A 4 -18.00 -6.84 8.12
N LYS A 5 -17.69 -6.87 9.43
CA LYS A 5 -16.39 -6.45 9.98
C LYS A 5 -15.24 -7.33 9.48
N ILE A 6 -15.46 -8.65 9.38
CA ILE A 6 -14.47 -9.60 8.85
C ILE A 6 -14.27 -9.38 7.34
N LEU A 7 -15.35 -9.15 6.59
CA LEU A 7 -15.28 -8.90 5.14
C LEU A 7 -14.58 -7.57 4.84
N ALA A 8 -14.86 -6.52 5.61
CA ALA A 8 -14.18 -5.23 5.51
C ALA A 8 -12.69 -5.35 5.87
N SER A 9 -12.35 -6.03 6.97
CA SER A 9 -10.95 -6.28 7.36
C SER A 9 -10.17 -7.03 6.28
N ARG A 10 -10.76 -8.09 5.70
CA ARG A 10 -10.13 -8.86 4.60
C ARG A 10 -10.04 -8.06 3.30
N GLY A 11 -11.05 -7.26 2.97
CA GLY A 11 -11.03 -6.38 1.80
C GLY A 11 -9.93 -5.32 1.90
N ILE A 12 -9.77 -4.73 3.08
CA ILE A 12 -8.78 -3.66 3.28
C ILE A 12 -7.34 -4.23 3.40
N ALA A 13 -7.19 -5.43 3.95
CA ALA A 13 -5.95 -6.19 3.88
C ALA A 13 -5.56 -6.47 2.41
N GLY A 14 -6.51 -6.89 1.58
CA GLY A 14 -6.27 -7.13 0.15
C GLY A 14 -5.89 -5.85 -0.62
N ILE A 15 -6.55 -4.73 -0.35
CA ILE A 15 -6.20 -3.43 -0.97
C ILE A 15 -4.80 -2.99 -0.56
N SER A 16 -4.45 -3.16 0.73
CA SER A 16 -3.11 -2.83 1.21
C SER A 16 -2.04 -3.69 0.55
N ASP A 17 -2.30 -4.99 0.38
CA ASP A 17 -1.38 -5.92 -0.27
C ASP A 17 -1.17 -5.56 -1.75
N CYS A 18 -2.25 -5.22 -2.48
CA CYS A 18 -2.15 -4.72 -3.85
C CYS A 18 -1.30 -3.44 -3.96
N ILE A 19 -1.46 -2.50 -3.02
CA ILE A 19 -0.68 -1.26 -3.01
C ILE A 19 0.80 -1.55 -2.70
N ILE A 20 1.08 -2.45 -1.77
CA ILE A 20 2.44 -2.88 -1.43
C ILE A 20 3.11 -3.55 -2.63
N VAL A 21 2.42 -4.49 -3.29
CA VAL A 21 2.93 -5.18 -4.49
C VAL A 21 3.17 -4.20 -5.63
N ALA A 22 2.24 -3.29 -5.89
CA ALA A 22 2.42 -2.25 -6.92
C ALA A 22 3.61 -1.33 -6.59
N THR A 23 3.80 -1.00 -5.31
CA THR A 23 4.92 -0.18 -4.83
C THR A 23 6.27 -0.90 -5.01
N LEU A 24 6.32 -2.20 -4.67
CA LEU A 24 7.50 -3.04 -4.88
C LEU A 24 7.83 -3.20 -6.37
N ALA A 25 6.82 -3.38 -7.21
CA ALA A 25 7.00 -3.46 -8.65
C ALA A 25 7.55 -2.15 -9.25
N LEU A 26 7.04 -0.99 -8.79
CA LEU A 26 7.56 0.33 -9.18
C LEU A 26 9.00 0.54 -8.71
N LEU A 27 9.30 0.18 -7.46
CA LEU A 27 10.67 0.22 -6.94
C LEU A 27 11.62 -0.65 -7.76
N PHE A 28 11.21 -1.88 -8.05
CA PHE A 28 11.99 -2.78 -8.89
C PHE A 28 12.21 -2.20 -10.29
N TRP A 29 11.15 -1.66 -10.91
CA TRP A 29 11.24 -1.03 -12.23
C TRP A 29 12.18 0.17 -12.25
N PHE A 30 12.06 1.07 -11.28
CA PHE A 30 12.92 2.26 -11.19
C PHE A 30 14.38 1.89 -10.88
N VAL A 31 14.63 0.91 -10.00
CA VAL A 31 16.00 0.56 -9.60
C VAL A 31 16.70 -0.34 -10.63
N ALA A 32 16.02 -1.33 -11.18
CA ALA A 32 16.63 -2.36 -12.02
C ALA A 32 16.51 -2.09 -13.53
N MET A 33 15.43 -1.45 -13.97
CA MET A 33 15.12 -1.32 -15.41
C MET A 33 15.23 0.13 -15.93
N SER A 34 15.06 1.14 -15.06
CA SER A 34 15.02 2.54 -15.50
C SER A 34 16.41 3.11 -15.78
N GLU A 35 16.60 3.64 -16.98
CA GLU A 35 17.80 4.40 -17.38
C GLU A 35 17.71 5.91 -17.05
N SER A 36 16.64 6.34 -16.39
CA SER A 36 16.45 7.73 -15.97
C SER A 36 17.55 8.19 -15.01
N GLN A 37 18.13 9.38 -15.23
CA GLN A 37 19.07 10.00 -14.28
C GLN A 37 18.44 10.22 -12.89
N MET A 38 17.11 10.35 -12.82
CA MET A 38 16.37 10.59 -11.57
C MET A 38 15.76 9.29 -11.00
N LYS A 39 16.18 8.11 -11.46
CA LYS A 39 15.61 6.82 -11.06
C LYS A 39 15.52 6.59 -9.55
N TYR A 40 16.52 7.02 -8.79
CA TYR A 40 16.51 6.91 -7.32
C TYR A 40 15.51 7.88 -6.65
N LEU A 41 15.27 9.03 -7.27
CA LEU A 41 14.31 10.02 -6.79
C LEU A 41 12.88 9.50 -6.96
N TRP A 42 12.58 8.91 -8.12
CA TRP A 42 11.30 8.25 -8.39
C TRP A 42 11.11 6.98 -7.56
N ALA A 43 12.16 6.18 -7.35
CA ALA A 43 12.15 5.05 -6.42
C ALA A 43 11.81 5.52 -4.99
N GLY A 44 12.43 6.60 -4.52
CA GLY A 44 12.10 7.20 -3.21
C GLY A 44 10.66 7.69 -3.12
N LEU A 45 10.14 8.31 -4.19
CA LEU A 45 8.75 8.73 -4.26
C LEU A 45 7.78 7.54 -4.24
N SER A 46 8.18 6.40 -4.82
CA SER A 46 7.41 5.16 -4.83
C SER A 46 7.18 4.66 -3.40
N CYS A 47 8.13 4.87 -2.48
CA CYS A 47 7.97 4.48 -1.08
C CYS A 47 6.79 5.17 -0.37
N LEU A 48 6.27 6.28 -0.89
CA LEU A 48 5.02 6.88 -0.39
C LEU A 48 3.82 5.92 -0.52
N GLY A 49 3.88 4.95 -1.44
CA GLY A 49 2.90 3.87 -1.55
C GLY A 49 2.82 3.00 -0.28
N PHE A 50 3.93 2.76 0.42
CA PHE A 50 3.91 2.09 1.72
C PHE A 50 3.25 2.93 2.81
N VAL A 51 3.46 4.25 2.79
CA VAL A 51 2.81 5.18 3.71
C VAL A 51 1.30 5.22 3.47
N ALA A 52 0.88 5.20 2.20
CA ALA A 52 -0.53 5.10 1.83
C ALA A 52 -1.16 3.78 2.29
N ALA A 53 -0.47 2.64 2.09
CA ALA A 53 -0.92 1.34 2.58
C ALA A 53 -1.07 1.33 4.12
N TYR A 54 -0.12 1.94 4.84
CA TYR A 54 -0.19 2.08 6.30
C TYR A 54 -1.38 2.93 6.76
N LEU A 55 -1.64 4.06 6.09
CA LEU A 55 -2.81 4.91 6.39
C LEU A 55 -4.12 4.17 6.14
N ILE A 56 -4.22 3.41 5.04
CA ILE A 56 -5.40 2.59 4.72
C ILE A 56 -5.62 1.54 5.80
N TYR A 57 -4.56 0.86 6.24
CA TYR A 57 -4.65 -0.11 7.34
C TYR A 57 -5.09 0.55 8.65
N ARG A 58 -4.55 1.74 8.97
CA ARG A 58 -4.91 2.48 10.18
C ARG A 58 -6.37 2.95 10.18
N VAL A 59 -6.89 3.36 9.02
CA VAL A 59 -8.31 3.72 8.86
C VAL A 59 -9.18 2.47 8.98
N ALA A 60 -8.75 1.34 8.41
CA ALA A 60 -9.43 0.05 8.53
C ALA A 60 -9.58 -0.40 9.99
N ASP A 61 -8.49 -0.30 10.74
CA ASP A 61 -8.40 -0.70 12.13
C ASP A 61 -9.33 0.16 13.01
N ARG A 62 -9.29 1.49 12.81
CA ARG A 62 -10.24 2.45 13.42
C ARG A 62 -11.71 2.13 13.13
N LEU A 63 -12.02 1.72 11.89
CA LEU A 63 -13.37 1.32 11.47
C LEU A 63 -13.79 -0.03 12.07
N HIS A 64 -12.84 -0.95 12.25
CA HIS A 64 -13.08 -2.26 12.85
C HIS A 64 -13.38 -2.14 14.36
N ASP A 65 -12.68 -1.26 15.06
CA ASP A 65 -12.89 -0.99 16.48
C ASP A 65 -14.19 -0.22 16.78
N GLY A 66 -14.82 0.37 15.77
CA GLY A 66 -16.20 0.88 15.87
C GLY A 66 -16.34 2.17 16.66
N ILE A 67 -15.53 3.18 16.31
CA ILE A 67 -15.91 4.59 16.51
C ILE A 67 -16.90 4.98 15.41
#